data_AF-A0A3C0ZA03-F1
#
_entry.id   AF-A0A3C0ZA03-F1
#
_cell.length_a   1.000
_cell.length_b   1.000
_cell.length_c   1.000
_cell.angle_alpha   90.00
_cell.angle_beta   90.00
_cell.angle_gamma   90.00
#
_symmetry.space_group_name_H-M   'P 1'
#
loop_
_entity.id
_entity.type
_entity.pdbx_description
1 polymer ?
#
loop_
_entity_poly.entity_id
_entity_poly.type
_entity_poly.pdbx_seq_one_letter_code
_entity_poly.pdbx_strand_id
1 'polypeptide(L)'
;MKAISFIKKHAMVVLAGAAIIGFSSFKLAEKIIYPADEVWFEFNSSLNPGDSGYDTAITTPSNYTNTGSATNPSQCSSTPKVCAVKAEPDGSGHVSASTLNSLKADMLNPSSSNPAISKKPND
;
A
#
# COMPACT_ATOMS: atom_id res chain seq x y z
N MET A 1 29.56 -59.49 -26.36
CA MET A 1 29.37 -60.24 -25.10
C MET A 1 27.96 -59.95 -24.59
N LYS A 2 27.12 -60.99 -24.46
CA LYS A 2 25.80 -60.93 -23.82
C LYS A 2 25.98 -61.30 -22.35
N ALA A 3 25.54 -60.47 -21.43
CA ALA A 3 25.38 -60.83 -20.03
C ALA A 3 23.93 -60.52 -19.64
N ILE A 4 23.11 -61.57 -19.67
CA ILE A 4 21.83 -61.60 -18.97
C ILE A 4 22.13 -62.29 -17.65
N SER A 5 21.87 -61.63 -16.54
CA SER A 5 21.73 -62.32 -15.26
C SER A 5 20.54 -61.74 -14.52
N PHE A 6 19.52 -62.57 -14.38
CA PHE A 6 18.35 -62.37 -13.54
C PHE A 6 18.72 -62.76 -12.11
N ILE A 7 18.47 -61.88 -11.13
CA ILE A 7 18.24 -62.31 -9.75
C ILE A 7 16.87 -61.80 -9.32
N LYS A 8 16.07 -62.77 -8.91
CA LYS A 8 14.64 -62.74 -8.64
C LYS A 8 14.47 -62.88 -7.11
N LYS A 9 13.59 -62.01 -6.57
CA LYS A 9 12.67 -62.22 -5.43
C LYS A 9 13.08 -61.86 -3.98
N HIS A 10 12.27 -60.91 -3.49
CA HIS A 10 11.58 -60.84 -2.19
C HIS A 10 12.39 -60.52 -0.93
N ALA A 11 12.48 -59.22 -0.62
CA ALA A 11 12.20 -58.73 0.72
C ALA A 11 11.48 -57.39 0.60
N MET A 12 10.15 -57.47 0.68
CA MET A 12 9.26 -56.34 0.91
C MET A 12 9.64 -55.73 2.26
N VAL A 13 10.32 -54.59 2.25
CA VAL A 13 10.39 -53.70 3.41
C VAL A 13 9.78 -52.38 2.95
N VAL A 14 8.46 -52.31 3.13
CA VAL A 14 7.71 -51.06 3.12
C VAL A 14 8.19 -50.26 4.33
N LEU A 15 9.23 -49.46 4.13
CA LEU A 15 9.58 -48.44 5.11
C LEU A 15 8.72 -47.21 4.76
N ALA A 16 7.52 -47.17 5.33
CA ALA A 16 6.71 -45.96 5.39
C ALA A 16 7.43 -44.96 6.31
N GLY A 17 8.40 -44.24 5.74
CA GLY A 17 9.04 -43.09 6.37
C GLY A 17 8.45 -41.82 5.79
N ALA A 18 7.43 -41.27 6.44
CA ALA A 18 7.00 -39.90 6.18
C ALA A 18 8.16 -38.96 6.59
N ALA A 19 8.94 -38.50 5.62
CA ALA A 19 9.84 -37.37 5.83
C ALA A 19 9.10 -36.11 5.38
N ILE A 20 8.67 -35.34 6.37
CA ILE A 20 8.03 -34.04 6.20
C ILE A 20 9.04 -33.09 5.54
N ILE A 21 8.65 -32.67 4.34
CA ILE A 21 8.89 -31.40 3.65
C ILE A 21 9.81 -30.43 4.41
N GLY A 22 11.06 -30.36 3.98
CA GLY A 22 11.98 -29.28 4.33
C GLY A 22 11.95 -28.16 3.29
N PHE A 23 10.87 -27.37 3.24
CA PHE A 23 11.00 -26.01 2.71
C PHE A 23 11.74 -25.22 3.79
N SER A 24 13.07 -25.26 3.74
CA SER A 24 13.88 -24.26 4.42
C SER A 24 13.38 -22.92 3.90
N SER A 25 12.63 -22.24 4.76
CA SER A 25 11.87 -21.06 4.42
C SER A 25 12.86 -20.00 3.99
N PHE A 26 13.10 -19.90 2.67
CA PHE A 26 13.20 -18.58 2.08
C PHE A 26 11.91 -17.91 2.54
N LYS A 27 11.98 -17.16 3.64
CA LYS A 27 11.27 -15.90 3.69
C LYS A 27 11.90 -15.08 2.57
N LEU A 28 11.53 -15.42 1.34
CA LEU A 28 11.05 -14.43 0.42
C LEU A 28 9.99 -13.73 1.29
N ALA A 29 10.42 -12.70 2.01
CA ALA A 29 9.55 -11.57 2.13
C ALA A 29 9.21 -11.32 0.67
N GLU A 30 8.05 -11.81 0.24
CA GLU A 30 7.27 -11.07 -0.71
C GLU A 30 7.28 -9.66 -0.10
N LYS A 31 8.29 -8.88 -0.47
CA LYS A 31 8.05 -7.59 -1.06
C LYS A 31 7.01 -7.93 -2.11
N ILE A 32 5.75 -7.97 -1.67
CA ILE A 32 4.62 -7.71 -2.50
C ILE A 32 5.06 -6.39 -3.08
N ILE A 33 5.65 -6.48 -4.27
CA ILE A 33 5.68 -5.39 -5.21
C ILE A 33 4.19 -5.25 -5.45
N TYR A 34 3.51 -4.57 -4.52
CA TYR A 34 2.32 -3.85 -4.87
C TYR A 34 2.79 -3.13 -6.12
N PRO A 35 2.18 -3.37 -7.30
CA PRO A 35 2.36 -2.39 -8.36
C PRO A 35 2.20 -1.03 -7.67
N ALA A 36 3.12 -0.11 -7.96
CA ALA A 36 3.11 1.23 -7.39
C ALA A 36 1.89 2.00 -7.94
N ASP A 37 0.71 1.40 -7.84
CA ASP A 37 -0.56 1.93 -8.24
C ASP A 37 -0.92 2.97 -7.18
N GLU A 38 -1.25 4.16 -7.66
CA GLU A 38 -1.62 5.25 -6.79
C GLU A 38 -2.81 4.86 -5.90
N VAL A 39 -2.64 5.02 -4.60
CA VAL A 39 -3.68 4.81 -3.59
C VAL A 39 -4.13 6.13 -3.00
N TRP A 40 -5.29 6.13 -2.35
CA TRP A 40 -5.77 7.28 -1.59
C TRP A 40 -5.19 7.30 -0.18
N PHE A 41 -4.79 8.48 0.25
CA PHE A 41 -4.33 8.80 1.59
C PHE A 41 -5.31 9.78 2.22
N GLU A 42 -5.95 9.37 3.31
CA GLU A 42 -6.93 10.19 4.00
C GLU A 42 -6.26 11.16 4.98
N PHE A 43 -6.70 12.42 4.97
CA PHE A 43 -6.20 13.48 5.83
C PHE A 43 -6.93 13.46 7.18
N ASN A 44 -6.19 13.15 8.25
CA ASN A 44 -6.74 12.95 9.59
C ASN A 44 -6.61 14.17 10.51
N SER A 45 -6.16 15.32 10.00
CA SER A 45 -6.07 16.52 10.83
C SER A 45 -7.46 17.11 11.09
N SER A 46 -7.70 17.55 12.32
CA SER A 46 -8.90 18.32 12.68
C SER A 46 -8.86 19.76 12.13
N LEU A 47 -7.69 20.27 11.73
CA LEU A 47 -7.53 21.65 11.26
C LEU A 47 -8.34 21.93 10.00
N ASN A 48 -8.97 23.11 9.96
CA ASN A 48 -9.74 23.63 8.85
C ASN A 48 -8.94 24.69 8.06
N PRO A 49 -9.27 24.94 6.78
CA PRO A 49 -8.68 26.03 6.01
C PRO A 49 -8.82 27.36 6.76
N GLY A 50 -7.69 28.03 7.02
CA GLY A 50 -7.62 29.28 7.80
C GLY A 50 -7.18 29.10 9.25
N ASP A 51 -7.16 27.87 9.78
CA ASP A 51 -6.60 27.60 11.10
C ASP A 51 -5.08 27.78 11.10
N SER A 52 -4.54 28.24 12.24
CA SER A 52 -3.09 28.33 12.43
C SER A 52 -2.45 26.95 12.28
N GLY A 53 -1.53 26.82 11.30
CA GLY A 53 -0.82 25.58 11.04
C GLY A 53 -1.48 24.65 10.01
N TYR A 54 -2.66 25.00 9.46
CA TYR A 54 -3.32 24.19 8.41
C TYR A 54 -2.40 23.94 7.21
N ASP A 55 -1.76 25.00 6.69
CA ASP A 55 -0.82 24.94 5.56
C ASP A 55 0.37 24.02 5.80
N THR A 56 0.79 23.86 7.06
CA THR A 56 1.86 22.93 7.43
C THR A 56 1.29 21.53 7.52
N ALA A 57 0.12 21.37 8.15
CA ALA A 57 -0.53 20.08 8.35
C ALA A 57 -0.81 19.35 7.03
N ILE A 58 -1.28 20.06 5.99
CA ILE A 58 -1.51 19.47 4.66
C ILE A 58 -0.23 18.99 3.97
N THR A 59 0.94 19.46 4.39
CA THR A 59 2.24 19.02 3.86
C THR A 59 2.96 18.00 4.74
N THR A 60 2.38 17.61 5.87
CA THR A 60 3.00 16.70 6.83
C THR A 60 2.50 15.27 6.60
N PRO A 61 3.37 14.32 6.18
CA PRO A 61 2.98 12.93 5.91
C PRO A 61 2.27 12.22 7.06
N SER A 62 2.61 12.51 8.31
CA SER A 62 1.99 11.88 9.48
C SER A 62 0.51 12.22 9.67
N ASN A 63 0.00 13.24 8.97
CA ASN A 63 -1.43 13.58 8.97
C ASN A 63 -2.21 12.76 7.93
N TYR A 64 -1.56 11.84 7.22
CA TYR A 64 -2.15 11.03 6.17
C TYR A 64 -2.11 9.54 6.52
N THR A 65 -3.25 8.87 6.39
CA THR A 65 -3.34 7.42 6.52
C THR A 65 -3.59 6.80 5.17
N ASN A 66 -2.74 5.83 4.80
CA ASN A 66 -2.90 5.04 3.60
C ASN A 66 -4.17 4.18 3.70
N THR A 67 -5.08 4.33 2.73
CA THR A 67 -6.32 3.55 2.69
C THR A 67 -6.16 2.18 2.02
N GLY A 68 -5.04 1.97 1.31
CA GLY A 68 -4.82 0.79 0.47
C GLY A 68 -5.77 0.68 -0.72
N SER A 69 -6.60 1.70 -0.97
CA SER A 69 -7.62 1.69 -2.01
C SER A 69 -7.28 2.64 -3.14
N ALA A 70 -7.54 2.20 -4.37
CA ALA A 70 -7.49 3.04 -5.56
C ALA A 70 -8.75 3.93 -5.71
N THR A 71 -9.79 3.70 -4.92
CA THR A 71 -11.04 4.46 -4.95
C THR A 71 -11.05 5.58 -3.91
N ASN A 72 -11.55 6.76 -4.30
CA ASN A 72 -11.69 7.91 -3.42
C ASN A 72 -12.57 7.56 -2.19
N PRO A 73 -12.17 7.90 -0.95
CA PRO A 73 -12.98 7.63 0.23
C PRO A 73 -14.37 8.28 0.13
N SER A 74 -15.42 7.53 0.48
CA SER A 74 -16.82 7.96 0.35
C SER A 74 -17.17 9.18 1.21
N GLN A 75 -16.43 9.40 2.30
CA GLN A 75 -16.55 10.56 3.19
C GLN A 75 -16.03 11.87 2.59
N CYS A 76 -15.32 11.79 1.46
CA CYS A 76 -14.78 12.94 0.75
C CYS A 76 -15.71 13.36 -0.40
N SER A 77 -16.75 14.15 -0.09
CA SER A 77 -17.82 14.45 -1.04
C SER A 77 -18.09 15.94 -1.28
N SER A 78 -17.29 16.88 -0.78
CA SER A 78 -17.57 18.33 -1.00
C SER A 78 -16.41 19.28 -0.66
N THR A 79 -16.52 20.58 -0.90
CA THR A 79 -15.51 21.59 -0.55
C THR A 79 -15.77 22.21 0.83
N PRO A 80 -14.75 22.75 1.56
CA PRO A 80 -13.46 23.26 1.04
C PRO A 80 -12.19 22.59 1.58
N LYS A 81 -12.27 21.67 2.55
CA LYS A 81 -11.11 21.09 3.23
C LYS A 81 -10.55 19.90 2.46
N VAL A 82 -9.23 19.72 2.49
CA VAL A 82 -8.59 18.50 1.97
C VAL A 82 -9.09 17.30 2.76
N CYS A 83 -9.61 16.30 2.07
CA CYS A 83 -10.09 15.06 2.68
C CYS A 83 -9.18 13.89 2.39
N ALA A 84 -8.72 13.75 1.14
CA ALA A 84 -7.76 12.72 0.77
C ALA A 84 -6.90 13.17 -0.41
N VAL A 85 -5.72 12.56 -0.56
CA VAL A 85 -4.84 12.75 -1.71
C VAL A 85 -4.53 11.41 -2.36
N LYS A 86 -4.46 11.36 -3.68
CA LYS A 86 -4.08 10.19 -4.45
C LYS A 86 -2.59 10.28 -4.78
N ALA A 87 -1.83 9.27 -4.41
CA ALA A 87 -0.38 9.25 -4.63
C ALA A 87 0.16 7.82 -4.64
N GLU A 88 1.37 7.64 -5.15
CA GLU A 88 2.13 6.42 -4.94
C GLU A 88 2.65 6.37 -3.49
N PRO A 89 2.51 5.23 -2.79
CA PRO A 89 3.12 5.04 -1.48
C PRO A 89 4.64 4.97 -1.60
N ASP A 90 5.34 5.53 -0.62
CA ASP A 90 6.77 5.33 -0.45
C ASP A 90 7.07 3.88 -0.01
N GLY A 91 8.36 3.55 0.13
CA GLY A 91 8.80 2.21 0.56
C GLY A 91 8.32 1.79 1.96
N SER A 92 7.68 2.67 2.71
CA SER A 92 7.09 2.44 4.03
C SER A 92 5.55 2.52 4.02
N GLY A 93 4.92 2.73 2.86
CA GLY A 93 3.47 2.81 2.73
C GLY A 93 2.89 4.19 3.04
N HIS A 94 3.69 5.25 3.10
CA HIS A 94 3.26 6.63 3.39
C HIS A 94 3.28 7.50 2.12
N VAL A 95 2.55 8.62 2.16
CA VAL A 95 2.68 9.65 1.13
C VAL A 95 3.95 10.46 1.40
N SER A 96 4.75 10.72 0.36
CA SER A 96 6.00 11.49 0.52
C SER A 96 5.72 12.98 0.77
N ALA A 97 6.57 13.62 1.58
CA ALA A 97 6.48 15.07 1.79
C ALA A 97 6.69 15.85 0.48
N SER A 98 7.50 15.34 -0.45
CA SER A 98 7.66 15.94 -1.79
C SER A 98 6.35 15.95 -2.59
N THR A 99 5.61 14.84 -2.56
CA THR A 99 4.30 14.74 -3.23
C THR A 99 3.32 15.74 -2.62
N LEU A 100 3.22 15.78 -1.29
CA LEU A 100 2.33 16.74 -0.61
C LEU A 100 2.71 18.20 -0.92
N ASN A 101 4.00 18.53 -0.91
CA ASN A 101 4.46 19.88 -1.27
C ASN A 101 4.14 20.24 -2.73
N SER A 102 4.22 19.29 -3.65
CA SER A 102 3.84 19.52 -5.06
C SER A 102 2.35 19.78 -5.24
N LEU A 103 1.50 19.17 -4.39
CA LEU A 103 0.05 19.34 -4.40
C LEU A 103 -0.43 20.54 -3.57
N LYS A 104 0.45 21.15 -2.75
CA LYS A 104 0.08 22.17 -1.76
C LYS A 104 -0.76 23.30 -2.33
N ALA A 105 -0.38 23.86 -3.47
CA ALA A 105 -1.09 24.97 -4.08
C ALA A 105 -2.54 24.60 -4.46
N ASP A 106 -2.75 23.39 -4.98
CA ASP A 106 -4.06 22.86 -5.32
C ASP A 106 -4.89 22.51 -4.08
N MET A 107 -4.24 21.99 -3.05
CA MET A 107 -4.84 21.66 -1.75
C MET A 107 -5.35 22.90 -1.01
N LEU A 108 -4.66 24.03 -1.17
CA LEU A 108 -5.07 25.33 -0.63
C LEU A 108 -6.10 26.05 -1.50
N ASN A 109 -6.22 25.68 -2.77
CA ASN A 109 -7.17 26.28 -3.69
C ASN A 109 -8.50 25.50 -3.70
N PRO A 110 -9.60 26.02 -3.12
CA PRO A 110 -10.88 25.34 -3.09
C PRO A 110 -11.44 25.07 -4.50
N SER A 111 -11.10 25.90 -5.48
CA SER A 111 -11.51 25.75 -6.89
C SER A 111 -10.63 24.80 -7.71
N SER A 112 -9.53 24.26 -7.15
CA SER A 112 -8.70 23.30 -7.89
C SER A 112 -9.51 22.04 -8.24
N SER A 113 -9.41 21.65 -9.51
CA SER A 113 -10.00 20.44 -10.10
C SER A 113 -8.98 19.30 -10.23
N ASN A 114 -7.86 19.37 -9.49
CA ASN A 114 -6.85 18.34 -9.53
C ASN A 114 -7.44 16.99 -9.08
N PRO A 115 -7.48 15.96 -9.95
CA PRO A 115 -8.13 14.69 -9.65
C PRO A 115 -7.39 13.87 -8.58
N ALA A 116 -6.15 14.24 -8.24
CA ALA A 116 -5.39 13.64 -7.16
C ALA A 116 -5.78 14.19 -5.78
N ILE A 117 -6.73 15.14 -5.69
CA ILE A 117 -7.16 15.73 -4.42
C ILE A 117 -8.65 15.55 -4.28
N SER A 118 -9.05 14.94 -3.17
CA SER A 118 -10.43 14.84 -2.73
C SER A 118 -10.68 15.79 -1.57
N LYS A 119 -11.86 16.37 -1.52
CA LYS A 119 -12.22 17.41 -0.54
C LYS A 119 -13.46 16.99 0.26
N LYS A 120 -13.64 17.56 1.46
CA LYS A 120 -14.89 17.50 2.23
C LYS A 120 -15.32 18.88 2.78
N PRO A 121 -16.59 19.07 3.20
CA PRO A 121 -17.02 20.24 3.95
C PRO A 121 -16.18 20.46 5.20
N ASN A 122 -16.16 21.69 5.71
CA ASN A 122 -15.65 21.95 7.04
C ASN A 122 -16.60 21.33 8.07
N ASP A 123 -16.05 20.57 9.02
CA ASP A 123 -16.76 20.05 10.19
C ASP A 123 -16.88 21.13 11.28
#